data_AF-A0A939X563-F1
#
_entry.id   AF-A0A939X563-F1
#
_cell.length_a   1.000
_cell.length_b   1.000
_cell.length_c   1.000
_cell.angle_alpha   90.00
_cell.angle_beta   90.00
_cell.angle_gamma   90.00
#
_symmetry.space_group_name_H-M   'P 1'
#
loop_
_entity.id
_entity.type
_entity.pdbx_description
1 polymer ?
#
loop_
_entity_poly.entity_id
_entity_poly.type
_entity_poly.pdbx_seq_one_letter_code
_entity_poly.pdbx_strand_id
1 'polypeptide(L)'
;MKDNNEIRFIHREETFTDLAVRELAESCAACLCRLQFKRCTEDECENCQEGIGFRRCYNQMSDYDRQRFSTYLRQAYARNAEHPEMWRTFKGLVGHAILWILGFFAAFFFIGFFLSECDKPNRPIKDSYASITKEMHSKVSNNIRYTSLNIFDVTADGKKNCQDYSILFYLYWQDRFPEDKDRVFFVRNKNPYNGMNHLFIYMIDYDGRGFYLEPWADVPSRYLMFDSWTSRYNPKYNEIMPAERYLERAVNAAYRRRYSKEPK
;
A
#
# COMPACT_ATOMS: atom_id res chain seq x y z
N MET A 1 70.39 -1.73 32.04
CA MET A 1 70.13 -0.50 31.26
C MET A 1 68.63 -0.39 31.10
N LYS A 2 68.01 0.59 31.76
CA LYS A 2 66.57 0.90 31.66
C LYS A 2 66.43 2.15 30.80
N ASP A 3 65.84 2.00 29.62
CA ASP A 3 65.45 3.13 28.77
C ASP A 3 64.18 3.76 29.33
N ASN A 4 64.33 4.97 29.89
CA ASN A 4 63.23 5.85 30.25
C ASN A 4 62.88 6.70 29.02
N ASN A 5 61.99 6.22 28.16
CA ASN A 5 61.34 7.06 27.17
C ASN A 5 60.18 7.81 27.85
N GLU A 6 60.49 8.98 28.44
CA GLU A 6 59.47 9.95 28.86
C GLU A 6 58.74 10.50 27.61
N ILE A 7 57.48 10.11 27.46
CA ILE A 7 56.57 10.71 26.47
C ILE A 7 56.22 12.11 26.97
N ARG A 8 56.89 13.14 26.44
CA ARG A 8 56.52 14.54 26.67
C ARG A 8 55.27 14.90 25.87
N PHE A 9 54.14 15.03 26.55
CA PHE A 9 52.96 15.68 26.00
C PHE A 9 53.22 17.19 25.90
N ILE A 10 53.51 17.67 24.69
CA ILE A 10 53.59 19.11 24.41
C ILE A 10 52.15 19.59 24.25
N HIS A 11 51.59 20.19 25.29
CA HIS A 11 50.37 20.98 25.17
C HIS A 11 50.71 22.22 24.33
N ARG A 12 50.28 22.24 23.07
CA ARG A 12 50.38 23.42 22.23
C ARG A 12 49.27 24.38 22.65
N GLU A 13 49.64 25.51 23.24
CA GLU A 13 48.70 26.60 23.48
C GLU A 13 48.17 27.10 22.13
N GLU A 14 46.85 27.17 21.99
CA GLU A 14 46.22 27.70 20.78
C GLU A 14 46.66 29.16 20.59
N THR A 15 47.21 29.47 19.42
CA THR A 15 47.56 30.85 19.09
C THR A 15 46.29 31.64 18.75
N PHE A 16 46.34 32.96 18.88
CA PHE A 16 45.22 33.83 18.45
C PHE A 16 44.83 33.60 16.98
N THR A 17 45.81 33.27 16.12
CA THR A 17 45.57 32.92 14.73
C THR A 17 44.78 31.62 14.60
N ASP A 18 45.04 30.62 15.44
CA ASP A 18 44.31 29.36 15.47
C ASP A 18 42.84 29.56 15.82
N LEU A 19 42.59 30.40 16.84
CA LEU A 19 41.24 30.80 17.25
C LEU A 19 40.51 31.53 16.13
N ALA A 20 41.15 32.53 15.52
CA ALA A 20 40.54 33.33 14.45
C ALA A 20 40.19 32.49 13.21
N VAL A 21 41.07 31.56 12.80
CA VAL A 21 40.81 30.68 11.65
C VAL A 21 39.64 29.73 11.94
N ARG A 22 39.52 29.24 13.17
CA ARG A 22 38.41 28.37 13.60
C ARG A 22 37.08 29.13 13.65
N GLU A 23 37.03 30.30 14.27
CA GLU A 23 35.82 31.13 14.35
C GLU A 23 35.33 31.56 12.96
N LEU A 24 36.25 31.89 12.05
CA LEU A 24 35.91 32.20 10.66
C LEU A 24 35.29 30.98 9.96
N ALA A 25 35.83 29.80 10.18
CA ALA A 25 35.33 28.56 9.60
C ALA A 25 33.93 28.19 10.13
N GLU A 26 33.69 28.38 11.43
CA GLU A 26 32.37 28.15 12.04
C GLU A 26 31.32 29.14 11.51
N SER A 27 31.68 30.41 11.37
CA SER A 27 30.80 31.44 10.80
C SER A 27 30.47 31.15 9.33
N CYS A 28 31.46 30.72 8.55
CA CYS A 28 31.27 30.32 7.16
C CYS A 28 30.38 29.07 7.04
N ALA A 29 30.58 28.07 7.90
CA ALA A 29 29.73 26.88 7.95
C ALA A 29 28.25 27.23 8.19
N ALA A 30 27.98 28.15 9.13
CA ALA A 30 26.64 28.63 9.40
C ALA A 30 25.99 29.29 8.16
N CYS A 31 26.74 30.11 7.42
CA CYS A 31 26.25 30.71 6.17
C CYS A 31 25.94 29.66 5.09
N LEU A 32 26.80 28.65 4.92
CA LEU A 32 26.56 27.54 3.98
C LEU A 32 25.28 26.78 4.34
N CYS A 33 25.02 26.50 5.62
CA CYS A 33 23.78 25.88 6.06
C CYS A 33 22.56 26.77 5.75
N ARG A 34 22.65 28.09 5.97
CA ARG A 34 21.54 29.01 5.63
C ARG A 34 21.20 29.01 4.14
N LEU A 35 22.21 28.95 3.26
CA LEU A 35 22.02 28.82 1.81
C LEU A 35 21.37 27.48 1.45
N GLN A 36 21.96 26.38 1.91
CA GLN A 36 21.48 25.03 1.62
C GLN A 36 20.03 24.81 2.06
N PHE A 37 19.67 25.34 3.23
CA PHE A 37 18.33 25.22 3.80
C PHE A 37 17.39 26.38 3.42
N LYS A 38 17.76 27.16 2.39
CA LYS A 38 16.94 28.21 1.77
C LYS A 38 16.44 29.28 2.74
N ARG A 39 17.27 29.64 3.72
CA ARG A 39 17.03 30.77 4.63
C ARG A 39 17.59 32.08 4.10
N CYS A 40 18.60 32.03 3.25
CA CYS A 40 19.05 33.15 2.43
C CYS A 40 19.31 32.68 1.00
N THR A 41 19.31 33.60 0.04
CA THR A 41 19.68 33.34 -1.36
C THR A 41 21.17 33.54 -1.60
N GLU A 42 21.70 33.04 -2.72
CA GLU A 42 23.08 33.30 -3.13
C GLU A 42 23.34 34.80 -3.27
N ASP A 43 22.44 35.53 -3.94
CA ASP A 43 22.53 36.99 -4.10
C ASP A 43 22.57 37.74 -2.75
N GLU A 44 21.74 37.32 -1.78
CA GLU A 44 21.74 37.89 -0.44
C GLU A 44 23.07 37.62 0.29
N CYS A 45 23.64 36.42 0.11
CA CYS A 45 24.90 36.03 0.71
C CYS A 45 26.12 36.67 0.03
N GLU A 46 26.03 36.96 -1.27
CA GLU A 46 27.08 37.67 -1.99
C GLU A 46 27.19 39.11 -1.53
N ASN A 47 26.07 39.75 -1.19
CA ASN A 47 26.03 41.16 -0.82
C ASN A 47 26.01 41.42 0.70
N CYS A 48 25.98 40.38 1.54
CA CYS A 48 25.99 40.57 2.99
C CYS A 48 27.38 41.01 3.51
N GLN A 49 27.39 41.80 4.59
CA GLN A 49 28.62 42.32 5.18
C GLN A 49 29.54 41.20 5.65
N GLU A 50 28.98 40.12 6.21
CA GLU A 50 29.71 38.95 6.66
C GLU A 50 30.36 38.20 5.49
N GLY A 51 29.66 38.05 4.36
CA GLY A 51 30.18 37.39 3.15
C GLY A 51 31.30 38.18 2.48
N ILE A 52 31.16 39.52 2.44
CA ILE A 52 32.22 40.41 1.96
C ILE A 52 33.46 40.34 2.86
N GLY A 53 33.25 40.37 4.19
CA GLY A 53 34.32 40.21 5.18
C GLY A 53 35.03 38.87 5.04
N PHE A 54 34.28 37.79 4.89
CA PHE A 54 34.81 36.44 4.70
C PHE A 54 35.76 36.35 3.51
N ARG A 55 35.34 36.82 2.33
CA ARG A 55 36.17 36.77 1.11
C ARG A 55 37.46 37.57 1.29
N ARG A 56 37.40 38.72 1.94
CA ARG A 56 38.59 39.53 2.24
C ARG A 56 39.57 38.78 3.14
N CYS A 57 39.09 38.20 4.24
CA CYS A 57 39.92 37.43 5.16
C CYS A 57 40.54 36.20 4.47
N TYR A 58 39.74 35.42 3.74
CA TYR A 58 40.21 34.22 3.04
C TYR A 58 41.28 34.52 1.98
N ASN A 59 41.12 35.63 1.25
CA ASN A 59 42.09 36.05 0.24
C ASN A 59 43.43 36.49 0.85
N GLN A 60 43.44 36.95 2.10
CA GLN A 60 44.65 37.37 2.82
C GLN A 60 45.34 36.22 3.58
N MET A 61 44.73 35.03 3.65
CA MET A 61 45.30 33.88 4.35
C MET A 61 46.48 33.25 3.61
N SER A 62 47.42 32.73 4.40
CA SER A 62 48.48 31.84 3.91
C SER A 62 47.89 30.51 3.41
N ASP A 63 48.60 29.80 2.54
CA ASP A 63 48.17 28.48 2.05
C ASP A 63 48.00 27.46 3.18
N TYR A 64 48.86 27.53 4.20
CA TYR A 64 48.77 26.70 5.39
C TYR A 64 47.47 26.96 6.18
N ASP A 65 47.12 28.24 6.39
CA ASP A 65 45.89 28.60 7.11
C ASP A 65 44.64 28.26 6.30
N ARG A 66 44.69 28.36 4.96
CA ARG A 66 43.59 27.92 4.09
C ARG A 66 43.31 26.43 4.22
N GLN A 67 44.35 25.60 4.32
CA GLN A 67 44.17 24.15 4.50
C GLN A 67 43.50 23.85 5.86
N ARG A 68 43.93 24.53 6.93
CA ARG A 68 43.34 24.39 8.26
C ARG A 68 41.90 24.89 8.32
N PHE A 69 41.66 26.06 7.74
CA PHE A 69 40.33 26.62 7.56
C PHE A 69 39.39 25.61 6.89
N SER A 70 39.81 24.97 5.79
CA SER A 70 38.99 23.99 5.08
C SER A 70 38.61 22.78 5.95
N THR A 71 39.51 22.38 6.85
CA THR A 71 39.30 21.27 7.78
C THR A 71 38.26 21.66 8.84
N TYR A 72 38.44 22.81 9.49
CA TYR A 72 37.48 23.32 10.47
C TYR A 72 36.11 23.59 9.85
N LEU A 73 36.08 24.11 8.62
CA LEU A 73 34.84 24.39 7.89
C LEU A 73 34.03 23.11 7.67
N ARG A 74 34.67 22.04 7.20
CA ARG A 74 34.00 20.75 6.99
C ARG A 74 33.44 20.17 8.29
N GLN A 75 34.21 20.23 9.37
CA GLN A 75 33.78 19.74 10.69
C GLN A 75 32.60 20.56 11.24
N ALA A 76 32.69 21.89 11.17
CA ALA A 76 31.63 22.78 11.62
C ALA A 76 30.36 22.62 10.78
N TYR A 77 30.49 22.49 9.46
CA TYR A 77 29.37 22.26 8.56
C TYR A 77 28.69 20.92 8.83
N ALA A 78 29.45 19.84 9.02
CA ALA A 78 28.89 18.53 9.36
C ALA A 78 28.05 18.60 10.64
N ARG A 79 28.58 19.19 11.73
CA ARG A 79 27.84 19.41 12.99
C ARG A 79 26.58 20.26 12.78
N ASN A 80 26.66 21.32 12.00
CA ASN A 80 25.52 22.21 11.78
C ASN A 80 24.44 21.58 10.89
N ALA A 81 24.83 20.72 9.93
CA ALA A 81 23.92 20.05 9.01
C ALA A 81 23.10 18.94 9.67
N GLU A 82 23.55 18.39 10.80
CA GLU A 82 22.79 17.43 11.63
C GLU A 82 21.53 18.07 12.24
N HIS A 83 21.51 19.40 12.37
CA HIS A 83 20.42 20.18 12.97
C HIS A 83 19.78 21.15 11.96
N PRO A 84 19.16 20.65 10.87
CA PRO A 84 18.60 21.48 9.80
C PRO A 84 17.49 22.43 10.27
N GLU A 85 16.83 22.13 11.39
CA GLU A 85 15.78 22.92 12.02
C GLU A 85 16.24 24.33 12.43
N MET A 86 17.50 24.49 12.83
CA MET A 86 18.04 25.79 13.25
C MET A 86 18.28 26.74 12.06
N TRP A 87 18.38 26.17 10.85
CA TRP A 87 18.79 26.88 9.64
C TRP A 87 17.63 27.10 8.66
N ARG A 88 16.44 26.54 8.90
CA ARG A 88 15.25 26.73 8.07
C ARG A 88 14.38 27.88 8.58
N THR A 89 13.60 28.47 7.68
CA THR A 89 12.50 29.37 8.07
C THR A 89 11.30 28.56 8.57
N PHE A 90 10.50 29.11 9.49
CA PHE A 90 9.30 28.44 10.02
C PHE A 90 8.36 27.94 8.91
N LYS A 91 8.20 28.72 7.84
CA LYS A 91 7.42 28.35 6.65
C LYS A 91 7.97 27.10 5.93
N GLY A 92 9.30 26.96 5.83
CA GLY A 92 9.94 25.79 5.21
C GLY A 92 9.81 24.51 6.05
N LEU A 93 9.72 24.64 7.37
CA LEU A 93 9.56 23.53 8.30
C LEU A 93 8.12 22.98 8.25
N VAL A 94 7.12 23.87 8.20
CA VAL A 94 5.69 23.52 8.03
C VAL A 94 5.43 22.83 6.69
N GLY A 95 6.01 23.32 5.59
CA GLY A 95 5.84 22.72 4.26
C GLY A 95 6.32 21.27 4.18
N HIS A 96 7.45 20.95 4.81
CA HIS A 96 7.94 19.57 4.88
C HIS A 96 7.04 18.66 5.73
N ALA A 97 6.52 19.15 6.86
CA ALA A 97 5.61 18.38 7.69
C ALA A 97 4.31 18.01 6.96
N ILE A 98 3.75 18.94 6.18
CA ILE A 98 2.54 18.70 5.36
C ILE A 98 2.78 17.59 4.33
N LEU A 99 3.93 17.58 3.66
CA LEU A 99 4.28 16.53 2.68
C LEU A 99 4.36 15.14 3.33
N TRP A 100 4.94 15.03 4.53
CA TRP A 100 4.98 13.77 5.28
C TRP A 100 3.59 13.30 5.69
N ILE A 101 2.74 14.21 6.17
CA ILE A 101 1.35 13.91 6.53
C ILE A 101 0.57 13.39 5.30
N LEU A 102 0.67 14.09 4.17
CA LEU A 102 0.01 13.68 2.92
C LEU A 102 0.51 12.32 2.42
N GLY A 103 1.82 12.06 2.50
CA GLY A 103 2.40 10.76 2.16
C GLY A 103 1.89 9.63 3.04
N PHE A 104 1.78 9.86 4.35
CA PHE A 104 1.23 8.89 5.31
C PHE A 104 -0.24 8.55 5.01
N PHE A 105 -1.08 9.56 4.75
CA PHE A 105 -2.48 9.34 4.40
C PHE A 105 -2.65 8.63 3.05
N ALA A 106 -1.83 8.95 2.04
CA ALA A 106 -1.86 8.27 0.75
C ALA A 106 -1.50 6.78 0.86
N ALA A 107 -0.49 6.44 1.67
CA ALA A 107 -0.12 5.06 1.93
C ALA A 107 -1.23 4.28 2.66
N PHE A 108 -1.89 4.91 3.64
CA PHE A 108 -3.01 4.30 4.36
C PHE A 108 -4.20 4.01 3.45
N PHE A 109 -4.51 4.92 2.52
CA PHE A 109 -5.55 4.74 1.50
C PHE A 109 -5.23 3.60 0.52
N PHE A 110 -3.95 3.50 0.10
CA PHE A 110 -3.50 2.43 -0.78
C PHE A 110 -3.59 1.05 -0.12
N ILE A 111 -3.23 0.94 1.16
CA ILE A 111 -3.30 -0.34 1.89
C ILE A 111 -4.77 -0.77 2.10
N GLY A 112 -5.67 0.17 2.43
CA GLY A 112 -7.11 -0.10 2.59
C GLY A 112 -7.78 -0.60 1.31
N PHE A 113 -7.33 -0.13 0.13
CA PHE A 113 -7.88 -0.55 -1.16
C PHE A 113 -7.52 -2.00 -1.53
N PHE A 114 -6.34 -2.49 -1.13
CA PHE A 114 -5.89 -3.85 -1.40
C PHE A 114 -6.32 -4.88 -0.34
N LEU A 115 -6.64 -4.43 0.88
CA LEU A 115 -7.06 -5.30 1.99
C LEU A 115 -8.58 -5.32 2.22
N SER A 116 -9.40 -4.75 1.33
CA SER A 116 -10.87 -4.88 1.43
C SER A 116 -11.25 -6.36 1.37
N GLU A 117 -11.52 -6.94 2.53
CA GLU A 117 -12.00 -8.30 2.65
C GLU A 117 -13.36 -8.44 1.93
N CYS A 118 -13.58 -9.59 1.29
CA CYS A 118 -14.87 -9.92 0.73
C CYS A 118 -15.87 -10.05 1.89
N ASP A 119 -16.79 -9.09 1.98
CA ASP A 119 -17.74 -9.03 3.07
C ASP A 119 -18.72 -10.22 3.07
N LYS A 120 -19.35 -10.46 4.22
CA LYS A 120 -20.37 -11.50 4.39
C LYS A 120 -21.78 -10.89 4.25
N PRO A 121 -22.74 -11.62 3.66
CA PRO A 121 -24.13 -11.17 3.59
C PRO A 121 -24.72 -10.96 4.99
N ASN A 122 -25.67 -10.02 5.14
CA ASN A 122 -26.21 -9.64 6.45
C ASN A 122 -27.75 -9.45 6.41
N ARG A 123 -28.46 -10.28 7.18
CA ARG A 123 -29.87 -10.15 7.66
C ARG A 123 -31.02 -10.51 6.69
N PRO A 124 -32.26 -10.74 7.21
CA PRO A 124 -33.27 -11.55 6.52
C PRO A 124 -34.51 -10.79 6.00
N ILE A 125 -35.28 -11.48 5.14
CA ILE A 125 -36.71 -11.27 4.74
C ILE A 125 -36.86 -10.31 3.51
N LYS A 126 -37.76 -10.43 2.50
CA LYS A 126 -39.11 -11.00 2.26
C LYS A 126 -39.30 -11.21 0.73
N ASP A 127 -39.92 -12.32 0.33
CA ASP A 127 -40.59 -12.56 -0.96
C ASP A 127 -39.84 -12.31 -2.30
N SER A 128 -39.17 -13.35 -2.85
CA SER A 128 -38.73 -13.31 -4.26
C SER A 128 -38.62 -14.67 -5.00
N TYR A 129 -38.96 -15.79 -4.35
CA TYR A 129 -38.90 -17.12 -5.00
C TYR A 129 -40.14 -17.47 -5.85
N ALA A 130 -41.20 -16.66 -5.82
CA ALA A 130 -42.42 -16.92 -6.60
C ALA A 130 -42.16 -16.93 -8.13
N SER A 131 -41.05 -16.34 -8.56
CA SER A 131 -40.60 -16.32 -9.96
C SER A 131 -39.68 -17.48 -10.33
N ILE A 132 -39.41 -18.41 -9.40
CA ILE A 132 -38.57 -19.58 -9.64
C ILE A 132 -39.45 -20.81 -9.52
N THR A 133 -39.39 -21.71 -10.50
CA THR A 133 -40.09 -22.99 -10.43
C THR A 133 -39.71 -23.76 -9.17
N LYS A 134 -40.68 -24.48 -8.58
CA LYS A 134 -40.44 -25.27 -7.36
C LYS A 134 -39.32 -26.28 -7.54
N GLU A 135 -39.22 -26.87 -8.73
CA GLU A 135 -38.18 -27.83 -9.08
C GLU A 135 -36.79 -27.17 -9.07
N MET A 136 -36.62 -26.05 -9.79
CA MET A 136 -35.35 -25.31 -9.81
C MET A 136 -34.95 -24.86 -8.41
N HIS A 137 -35.90 -24.32 -7.63
CA HIS A 137 -35.65 -23.93 -6.25
C HIS A 137 -35.12 -25.10 -5.40
N SER A 138 -35.75 -26.27 -5.51
CA SER A 138 -35.32 -27.47 -4.77
C SER A 138 -33.91 -27.92 -5.18
N LYS A 139 -33.62 -27.98 -6.48
CA LYS A 139 -32.28 -28.34 -7.00
C LYS A 139 -31.22 -27.36 -6.51
N VAL A 140 -31.46 -26.05 -6.64
CA VAL A 140 -30.52 -25.00 -6.19
C VAL A 140 -30.27 -25.10 -4.70
N SER A 141 -31.32 -25.15 -3.86
CA SER A 141 -31.17 -25.23 -2.41
C SER A 141 -30.40 -26.47 -1.95
N ASN A 142 -30.66 -27.62 -2.59
CA ASN A 142 -29.91 -28.85 -2.32
C ASN A 142 -28.44 -28.72 -2.73
N ASN A 143 -28.15 -28.07 -3.86
CA ASN A 143 -26.78 -27.86 -4.32
C ASN A 143 -26.01 -26.87 -3.44
N ILE A 144 -26.65 -25.79 -2.98
CA ILE A 144 -26.05 -24.86 -1.99
C ILE A 144 -25.72 -25.60 -0.71
N ARG A 145 -26.67 -26.37 -0.17
CA ARG A 145 -26.44 -27.18 1.04
C ARG A 145 -25.26 -28.13 0.87
N TYR A 146 -25.20 -28.83 -0.26
CA TYR A 146 -24.10 -29.74 -0.55
C TYR A 146 -22.76 -29.02 -0.70
N THR A 147 -22.76 -27.86 -1.36
CA THR A 147 -21.58 -27.00 -1.50
C THR A 147 -21.06 -26.57 -0.13
N SER A 148 -21.93 -26.08 0.74
CA SER A 148 -21.57 -25.64 2.10
C SER A 148 -21.03 -26.77 2.97
N LEU A 149 -21.52 -28.00 2.82
CA LEU A 149 -21.02 -29.17 3.54
C LEU A 149 -19.67 -29.67 3.02
N ASN A 150 -19.36 -29.44 1.74
CA ASN A 150 -18.17 -29.94 1.06
C ASN A 150 -17.24 -28.81 0.60
N ILE A 151 -17.26 -27.67 1.28
CA ILE A 151 -16.45 -26.50 0.93
C ILE A 151 -14.97 -26.72 1.28
N PHE A 152 -14.10 -26.53 0.31
CA PHE A 152 -12.65 -26.47 0.48
C PHE A 152 -12.06 -25.32 -0.38
N ASP A 153 -10.86 -24.89 -0.03
CA ASP A 153 -10.13 -23.84 -0.76
C ASP A 153 -9.65 -24.40 -2.11
N VAL A 154 -10.49 -24.25 -3.13
CA VAL A 154 -10.23 -24.74 -4.49
C VAL A 154 -9.31 -23.78 -5.25
N THR A 155 -9.25 -22.52 -4.82
CA THR A 155 -8.36 -21.50 -5.41
C THR A 155 -6.94 -21.53 -4.85
N ALA A 156 -6.71 -22.29 -3.77
CA ALA A 156 -5.45 -22.37 -3.03
C ALA A 156 -4.94 -20.99 -2.57
N ASP A 157 -5.84 -20.10 -2.16
CA ASP A 157 -5.51 -18.76 -1.67
C ASP A 157 -5.37 -18.69 -0.13
N GLY A 158 -5.62 -19.80 0.55
CA GLY A 158 -5.56 -19.94 2.00
C GLY A 158 -6.86 -19.56 2.72
N LYS A 159 -7.92 -19.19 1.99
CA LYS A 159 -9.23 -18.82 2.53
C LYS A 159 -10.33 -19.64 1.86
N LYS A 160 -11.50 -19.71 2.51
CA LYS A 160 -12.74 -20.22 1.90
C LYS A 160 -13.66 -19.03 1.70
N ASN A 161 -13.80 -18.58 0.46
CA ASN A 161 -14.50 -17.34 0.13
C ASN A 161 -15.47 -17.53 -1.04
N CYS A 162 -16.06 -16.43 -1.52
CA CYS A 162 -17.07 -16.45 -2.58
C CYS A 162 -16.61 -17.10 -3.89
N GLN A 163 -15.30 -17.10 -4.17
CA GLN A 163 -14.73 -17.80 -5.31
C GLN A 163 -14.85 -19.30 -5.13
N ASP A 164 -14.46 -19.83 -3.97
CA ASP A 164 -14.52 -21.27 -3.70
C ASP A 164 -15.96 -21.78 -3.68
N TYR A 165 -16.86 -21.05 -3.01
CA TYR A 165 -18.28 -21.38 -2.98
C TYR A 165 -18.90 -21.39 -4.37
N SER A 166 -18.60 -20.40 -5.21
CA SER A 166 -19.15 -20.33 -6.56
C SER A 166 -18.58 -21.42 -7.46
N ILE A 167 -17.27 -21.65 -7.42
CA ILE A 167 -16.61 -22.69 -8.23
C ILE A 167 -17.16 -24.07 -7.86
N LEU A 168 -17.21 -24.40 -6.56
CA LEU A 168 -17.70 -25.69 -6.13
C LEU A 168 -19.19 -25.86 -6.39
N PHE A 169 -20.01 -24.81 -6.21
CA PHE A 169 -21.41 -24.86 -6.61
C PHE A 169 -21.56 -25.22 -8.08
N TYR A 170 -20.81 -24.54 -8.96
CA TYR A 170 -20.83 -24.81 -10.39
C TYR A 170 -20.42 -26.26 -10.68
N LEU A 171 -19.29 -26.73 -10.13
CA LEU A 171 -18.79 -28.10 -10.37
C LEU A 171 -19.80 -29.16 -9.88
N TYR A 172 -20.39 -28.97 -8.70
CA TYR A 172 -21.41 -29.89 -8.18
C TYR A 172 -22.71 -29.81 -8.96
N TRP A 173 -23.08 -28.64 -9.52
CA TRP A 173 -24.23 -28.53 -10.40
C TRP A 173 -24.05 -29.36 -11.67
N GLN A 174 -22.88 -29.24 -12.32
CA GLN A 174 -22.54 -29.95 -13.55
C GLN A 174 -22.57 -31.48 -13.35
N ASP A 175 -22.08 -31.95 -12.20
CA ASP A 175 -22.06 -33.38 -11.85
C ASP A 175 -23.45 -33.93 -11.52
N ARG A 176 -24.24 -33.20 -10.74
CA ARG A 176 -25.53 -33.68 -10.21
C ARG A 176 -26.72 -33.46 -11.14
N PHE A 177 -26.64 -32.45 -12.01
CA PHE A 177 -27.71 -32.05 -12.92
C PHE A 177 -27.14 -31.78 -14.32
N PRO A 178 -26.51 -32.79 -14.97
CA PRO A 178 -25.87 -32.63 -16.28
C PRO A 178 -26.85 -32.19 -17.37
N GLU A 179 -28.15 -32.48 -17.23
CA GLU A 179 -29.21 -32.02 -18.12
C GLU A 179 -29.44 -30.50 -18.07
N ASP A 180 -29.00 -29.86 -16.98
CA ASP A 180 -29.19 -28.43 -16.70
C ASP A 180 -27.88 -27.64 -16.75
N LYS A 181 -26.82 -28.21 -17.31
CA LYS A 181 -25.49 -27.60 -17.33
C LYS A 181 -25.41 -26.23 -18.00
N ASP A 182 -26.24 -26.01 -19.03
CA ASP A 182 -26.23 -24.78 -19.84
C ASP A 182 -27.08 -23.66 -19.19
N ARG A 183 -27.62 -23.93 -18.00
CA ARG A 183 -28.44 -22.98 -17.23
C ARG A 183 -27.65 -22.26 -16.15
N VAL A 184 -26.35 -22.51 -15.99
CA VAL A 184 -25.54 -21.98 -14.90
C VAL A 184 -24.31 -21.22 -15.41
N PHE A 185 -24.10 -20.01 -14.90
CA PHE A 185 -23.06 -19.10 -15.36
C PHE A 185 -22.39 -18.41 -14.18
N PHE A 186 -21.09 -18.11 -14.29
CA PHE A 186 -20.43 -17.24 -13.32
C PHE A 186 -20.79 -15.78 -13.58
N VAL A 187 -20.92 -15.02 -12.49
CA VAL A 187 -21.04 -13.58 -12.53
C VAL A 187 -20.05 -12.95 -11.58
N ARG A 188 -19.37 -11.92 -12.06
CA ARG A 188 -18.55 -11.06 -11.21
C ARG A 188 -19.20 -9.70 -11.09
N ASN A 189 -19.44 -9.24 -9.87
CA ASN A 189 -19.85 -7.86 -9.60
C ASN A 189 -18.63 -7.05 -9.14
N LYS A 190 -18.34 -5.97 -9.85
CA LYS A 190 -17.26 -5.02 -9.52
C LYS A 190 -17.86 -3.62 -9.36
N ASN A 191 -18.33 -3.30 -8.17
CA ASN A 191 -18.93 -2.01 -7.88
C ASN A 191 -17.87 -1.03 -7.33
N PRO A 192 -17.45 0.00 -8.10
CA PRO A 192 -16.42 0.93 -7.66
C PRO A 192 -16.90 1.88 -6.55
N TYR A 193 -18.22 2.04 -6.36
CA TYR A 193 -18.77 3.00 -5.40
C TYR A 193 -18.76 2.48 -3.96
N ASN A 194 -18.90 1.16 -3.77
CA ASN A 194 -18.90 0.53 -2.44
C ASN A 194 -17.82 -0.56 -2.29
N GLY A 195 -16.93 -0.69 -3.27
CA GLY A 195 -15.83 -1.65 -3.24
C GLY A 195 -16.24 -3.12 -3.40
N MET A 196 -17.50 -3.45 -3.72
CA MET A 196 -17.91 -4.84 -3.92
C MET A 196 -17.14 -5.46 -5.09
N ASN A 197 -16.39 -6.52 -4.80
CA ASN A 197 -15.71 -7.35 -5.78
C ASN A 197 -16.02 -8.80 -5.45
N HIS A 198 -17.11 -9.31 -6.03
CA HIS A 198 -17.73 -10.55 -5.57
C HIS A 198 -18.01 -11.48 -6.74
N LEU A 199 -17.76 -12.78 -6.55
CA LEU A 199 -18.09 -13.84 -7.50
C LEU A 199 -19.30 -14.61 -6.99
N PHE A 200 -20.27 -14.85 -7.87
CA PHE A 200 -21.50 -15.57 -7.60
C PHE A 200 -22.05 -16.18 -8.89
N ILE A 201 -23.28 -16.67 -8.86
CA ILE A 201 -23.87 -17.46 -9.93
C ILE A 201 -25.12 -16.77 -10.52
N TYR A 202 -25.26 -16.85 -11.84
CA TYR A 202 -26.51 -16.56 -12.55
C TYR A 202 -27.07 -17.86 -13.13
N MET A 203 -28.39 -18.02 -13.02
CA MET A 203 -29.08 -19.18 -13.58
C MET A 203 -30.33 -18.81 -14.37
N ILE A 204 -30.68 -19.69 -15.32
CA ILE A 204 -31.90 -19.60 -16.12
C ILE A 204 -32.86 -20.71 -15.67
N ASP A 205 -33.98 -20.31 -15.08
CA ASP A 205 -35.06 -21.20 -14.66
C ASP A 205 -35.72 -21.93 -15.85
N TYR A 206 -36.51 -22.97 -15.57
CA TYR A 206 -37.23 -23.75 -16.59
C TYR A 206 -38.21 -22.90 -17.41
N ASP A 207 -38.74 -21.82 -16.84
CA ASP A 207 -39.58 -20.84 -17.54
C ASP A 207 -38.77 -19.79 -18.34
N GLY A 208 -37.45 -19.96 -18.46
CA GLY A 208 -36.56 -19.04 -19.18
C GLY A 208 -36.20 -17.78 -18.39
N ARG A 209 -36.60 -17.68 -17.12
CA ARG A 209 -36.36 -16.51 -16.26
C ARG A 209 -34.97 -16.57 -15.64
N GLY A 210 -34.21 -15.51 -15.81
CA GLY A 210 -32.88 -15.36 -15.21
C GLY A 210 -32.94 -14.91 -13.75
N PHE A 211 -32.10 -15.49 -12.89
CA PHE A 211 -31.93 -15.05 -11.50
C PHE A 211 -30.47 -15.15 -11.04
N TYR A 212 -30.11 -14.30 -10.08
CA TYR A 212 -28.77 -14.27 -9.49
C TYR A 212 -28.81 -14.87 -8.10
N LEU A 213 -27.89 -15.79 -7.80
CA LEU A 213 -27.81 -16.47 -6.52
C LEU A 213 -26.41 -16.39 -5.89
N GLU A 214 -26.41 -16.34 -4.56
CA GLU A 214 -25.29 -16.38 -3.63
C GLU A 214 -25.07 -17.84 -3.16
N PRO A 215 -24.04 -18.54 -3.66
CA PRO A 215 -23.74 -19.90 -3.21
C PRO A 215 -23.26 -19.95 -1.76
N TRP A 216 -22.76 -18.83 -1.21
CA TRP A 216 -22.37 -18.69 0.19
C TRP A 216 -23.51 -18.15 1.07
N ALA A 217 -24.74 -18.59 0.82
CA ALA A 217 -25.89 -18.19 1.61
C ALA A 217 -25.96 -18.94 2.96
N ASP A 218 -26.22 -18.21 4.04
CA ASP A 218 -26.38 -18.78 5.39
C ASP A 218 -27.52 -19.79 5.49
N VAL A 219 -28.60 -19.54 4.73
CA VAL A 219 -29.77 -20.41 4.66
C VAL A 219 -29.88 -20.92 3.21
N PRO A 220 -29.72 -22.23 2.95
CA PRO A 220 -29.73 -22.76 1.58
C PRO A 220 -31.02 -22.53 0.79
N SER A 221 -32.13 -22.23 1.44
CA SER A 221 -33.40 -21.83 0.80
C SER A 221 -33.54 -20.32 0.58
N ARG A 222 -32.54 -19.52 0.96
CA ARG A 222 -32.52 -18.07 0.83
C ARG A 222 -31.21 -17.61 0.18
N TYR A 223 -31.15 -17.75 -1.13
CA TYR A 223 -29.92 -17.61 -1.89
C TYR A 223 -29.92 -16.47 -2.90
N LEU A 224 -30.98 -15.71 -3.08
CA LEU A 224 -30.96 -14.66 -4.10
C LEU A 224 -30.00 -13.54 -3.72
N MET A 225 -29.20 -13.07 -4.68
CA MET A 225 -28.19 -12.04 -4.44
C MET A 225 -28.79 -10.76 -3.83
N PHE A 226 -29.95 -10.33 -4.33
CA PHE A 226 -30.67 -9.18 -3.78
C PHE A 226 -31.07 -9.40 -2.32
N ASP A 227 -31.48 -10.62 -1.95
CA ASP A 227 -31.86 -10.95 -0.57
C ASP A 227 -30.63 -11.00 0.34
N SER A 228 -29.54 -11.62 -0.13
CA SER A 228 -28.32 -11.80 0.65
C SER A 228 -27.54 -10.48 0.86
N TRP A 229 -27.56 -9.59 -0.13
CA TRP A 229 -26.71 -8.40 -0.16
C TRP A 229 -27.46 -7.07 -0.09
N THR A 230 -28.78 -7.08 -0.23
CA THR A 230 -29.66 -5.93 -0.08
C THR A 230 -29.18 -4.69 -0.86
N SER A 231 -29.03 -3.54 -0.20
CA SER A 231 -28.62 -2.27 -0.80
C SER A 231 -27.19 -2.27 -1.33
N ARG A 232 -26.36 -3.23 -0.92
CA ARG A 232 -24.96 -3.30 -1.36
C ARG A 232 -24.82 -3.90 -2.76
N TYR A 233 -25.73 -4.81 -3.13
CA TYR A 233 -25.73 -5.41 -4.45
C TYR A 233 -26.41 -4.49 -5.45
N ASN A 234 -25.70 -4.18 -6.53
CA ASN A 234 -26.25 -3.43 -7.65
C ASN A 234 -25.95 -4.20 -8.95
N PRO A 235 -26.98 -4.75 -9.63
CA PRO A 235 -26.79 -5.60 -10.80
C PRO A 235 -26.21 -4.85 -12.01
N LYS A 236 -26.20 -3.51 -12.01
CA LYS A 236 -25.56 -2.71 -13.07
C LYS A 236 -24.08 -3.03 -13.24
N TYR A 237 -23.41 -3.50 -12.18
CA TYR A 237 -21.99 -3.83 -12.20
C TYR A 237 -21.70 -5.32 -12.44
N ASN A 238 -22.69 -6.09 -12.87
CA ASN A 238 -22.52 -7.51 -13.17
C ASN A 238 -21.84 -7.71 -14.53
N GLU A 239 -20.87 -8.60 -14.54
CA GLU A 239 -20.23 -9.14 -15.73
C GLU A 239 -20.46 -10.66 -15.75
N ILE A 240 -21.31 -11.13 -16.67
CA ILE A 240 -21.54 -12.55 -16.89
C ILE A 240 -20.33 -13.11 -17.64
N MET A 241 -19.78 -14.22 -17.16
CA MET A 241 -18.61 -14.85 -17.74
C MET A 241 -18.90 -16.31 -18.11
N PRO A 242 -18.41 -16.78 -19.28
CA PRO A 242 -18.39 -18.20 -19.59
C PRO A 242 -17.62 -18.99 -18.52
N ALA A 243 -18.13 -20.16 -18.17
CA ALA A 243 -17.60 -20.93 -17.05
C ALA A 243 -16.17 -21.42 -17.30
N GLU A 244 -15.91 -21.88 -18.51
CA GLU A 244 -14.64 -22.41 -18.97
C GLU A 244 -13.53 -21.37 -18.81
N ARG A 245 -13.81 -20.13 -19.22
CA ARG A 245 -12.86 -19.01 -19.14
C ARG A 245 -12.49 -18.67 -17.70
N TYR A 246 -13.43 -18.83 -16.76
CA TYR A 246 -13.14 -18.55 -15.35
C TYR A 246 -12.40 -19.72 -14.69
N LEU A 247 -12.84 -20.95 -14.93
CA LEU A 247 -12.20 -22.15 -14.40
C LEU A 247 -10.75 -22.27 -14.87
N GLU A 248 -10.48 -22.01 -16.16
CA GLU A 248 -9.11 -21.99 -16.68
C GLU A 248 -8.23 -20.99 -15.91
N ARG A 249 -8.74 -19.78 -15.64
CA ARG A 249 -8.01 -18.76 -14.87
C ARG A 249 -7.81 -19.16 -13.41
N ALA A 250 -8.85 -19.69 -12.76
CA ALA A 250 -8.80 -20.09 -11.36
C ALA A 250 -7.85 -21.29 -11.14
N VAL A 251 -7.95 -22.32 -11.99
CA VAL A 251 -7.11 -23.51 -11.93
C VAL A 251 -5.65 -23.18 -12.26
N ASN A 252 -5.39 -22.36 -13.29
CA ASN A 252 -4.02 -21.94 -13.61
C ASN A 252 -3.39 -21.11 -12.49
N ALA A 253 -4.17 -20.26 -11.80
CA ALA A 253 -3.69 -19.48 -10.67
C ALA A 253 -3.36 -20.38 -9.46
N ALA A 254 -4.23 -21.34 -9.14
CA ALA A 254 -4.01 -22.31 -8.07
C ALA A 254 -2.78 -23.21 -8.35
N TYR A 255 -2.65 -23.70 -9.60
CA TYR A 255 -1.50 -24.49 -10.04
C TYR A 255 -0.19 -23.71 -9.89
N ARG A 256 -0.11 -22.50 -10.45
CA ARG A 256 1.11 -21.67 -10.37
C ARG A 256 1.54 -21.42 -8.93
N ARG A 257 0.61 -21.13 -8.01
CA ARG A 257 0.94 -20.89 -6.60
C ARG A 257 1.42 -22.13 -5.86
N ARG A 258 0.86 -23.30 -6.17
CA ARG A 258 1.26 -24.58 -5.57
C ARG A 258 2.67 -25.01 -5.98
N TYR A 259 3.09 -24.68 -7.21
CA TYR A 259 4.38 -25.09 -7.77
C TYR A 259 5.43 -23.96 -7.85
N SER A 260 5.09 -22.69 -7.59
CA SER A 260 6.06 -21.59 -7.50
C SER A 260 6.73 -21.48 -6.13
N LYS A 261 6.32 -22.30 -5.16
CA LYS A 261 7.04 -22.49 -3.88
C LYS A 261 8.09 -23.59 -4.06
N GLU A 262 9.03 -23.40 -4.98
CA GLU A 262 10.30 -24.12 -4.90
C GLU A 262 11.12 -23.48 -3.78
N PRO A 263 11.70 -24.27 -2.85
CA PRO A 263 12.59 -23.74 -1.83
C PRO A 263 13.83 -23.15 -2.53
N LYS A 264 14.12 -21.87 -2.27
CA LYS A 264 15.45 -21.31 -2.49
C LYS A 264 16.35 -21.66 -1.30
#